data_AF-A0AB35XXA9-F1
#
_entry.id   AF-A0AB35XXA9-F1
#
_cell.length_a   1.000
_cell.length_b   1.000
_cell.length_c   1.000
_cell.angle_alpha   90.00
_cell.angle_beta   90.00
_cell.angle_gamma   90.00
#
_symmetry.space_group_name_H-M   'P 1'
#
loop_
_entity.id
_entity.type
_entity.pdbx_description
1 polymer ?
#
loop_
_entity_poly.entity_id
_entity_poly.type
_entity_poly.pdbx_seq_one_letter_code
_entity_poly.pdbx_strand_id
1 'polypeptide(L)'
;MKIKNRIRAGIVLLALALGLTACGGSSSSTASSAASSAPASSVSESVSAEPESTSAAPESAVSTEASPLDGIKFSVSKVRNDNTGNWRISLIAENIDMSEYALDYYKQYFTDDSEIHFIVNFSYNTTTKIMNMGGQLDVTVQDYVPKEEHDANTLGSGTVLAEYLVDKETGEVEKIG
;
A
#
# COMPACT_ATOMS: atom_id res chain seq x y z
N MET A 1 21.25 -11.22 36.88
CA MET A 1 20.07 -12.03 37.27
C MET A 1 19.00 -11.14 37.91
N LYS A 2 17.84 -10.99 37.27
CA LYS A 2 16.53 -10.75 37.92
C LYS A 2 15.43 -10.80 36.86
N ILE A 3 14.85 -11.98 36.70
CA ILE A 3 13.64 -12.24 35.92
C ILE A 3 12.47 -12.22 36.90
N LYS A 4 11.36 -11.58 36.53
CA LYS A 4 10.04 -11.87 37.12
C LYS A 4 8.93 -11.49 36.14
N ASN A 5 8.67 -12.41 35.21
CA ASN A 5 7.49 -12.40 34.36
C ASN A 5 6.27 -12.80 35.21
N ARG A 6 5.19 -12.02 35.15
CA ARG A 6 3.90 -12.36 35.77
C ARG A 6 2.87 -12.53 34.66
N ILE A 7 2.68 -13.77 34.22
CA ILE A 7 1.63 -14.15 33.28
C ILE A 7 0.38 -14.48 34.12
N ARG A 8 -0.71 -13.75 33.90
CA ARG A 8 -2.06 -14.12 34.36
C ARG A 8 -2.87 -14.47 33.11
N ALA A 9 -2.93 -15.75 32.78
CA ALA A 9 -3.80 -16.25 31.74
C ALA A 9 -5.20 -16.47 32.34
N GLY A 10 -6.15 -15.60 32.00
CA GLY A 10 -7.57 -15.83 32.21
C GLY A 10 -8.14 -16.52 30.97
N ILE A 11 -8.52 -17.78 31.10
CA ILE A 11 -9.22 -18.51 30.04
C ILE A 11 -10.71 -18.14 30.14
N VAL A 12 -11.20 -17.35 29.18
CA VAL A 12 -12.62 -17.10 28.98
C VAL A 12 -13.14 -18.15 27.99
N LEU A 13 -13.95 -19.07 28.49
CA LEU A 13 -14.69 -20.06 27.71
C LEU A 13 -15.89 -19.36 27.05
N LEU A 14 -15.79 -19.06 25.76
CA LEU A 14 -16.90 -18.55 24.96
C LEU A 14 -17.53 -19.72 24.19
N ALA A 15 -18.67 -20.20 24.67
CA ALA A 15 -19.47 -21.22 24.01
C ALA A 15 -20.19 -20.63 22.78
N LEU A 16 -19.86 -21.13 21.59
CA LEU A 16 -20.49 -20.76 20.33
C LEU A 16 -21.64 -21.76 20.05
N ALA A 17 -22.88 -21.31 20.21
CA ALA A 17 -24.06 -22.09 19.85
C ALA A 17 -24.45 -21.85 18.38
N LEU A 18 -24.58 -22.95 17.63
CA LEU A 18 -25.03 -23.01 16.24
C LEU A 18 -26.55 -22.77 16.16
N GLY A 19 -26.97 -21.82 15.33
CA GLY A 19 -28.36 -21.62 14.93
C GLY A 19 -28.50 -21.79 13.42
N LEU A 20 -29.18 -22.87 13.00
CA LEU A 20 -29.65 -23.14 11.64
C LEU A 20 -31.02 -22.46 11.40
N THR A 21 -31.42 -22.41 10.13
CA THR A 21 -32.77 -22.08 9.58
C THR A 21 -32.89 -20.61 9.16
N ALA A 22 -33.38 -20.21 7.98
CA ALA A 22 -34.38 -20.82 7.11
C ALA A 22 -34.27 -20.33 5.65
N CYS A 23 -34.94 -21.09 4.78
CA CYS A 23 -35.12 -20.89 3.35
C CYS A 23 -36.25 -19.89 3.01
N GLY A 24 -36.17 -19.25 1.84
CA GLY A 24 -37.27 -18.55 1.15
C GLY A 24 -36.79 -17.24 0.51
N GLY A 25 -36.99 -16.92 -0.76
CA GLY A 25 -37.71 -17.55 -1.86
C GLY A 25 -37.91 -16.49 -2.97
N SER A 26 -37.60 -16.88 -4.20
CA SER A 26 -38.10 -16.34 -5.48
C SER A 26 -37.89 -14.85 -5.84
N SER A 27 -37.15 -14.58 -6.93
CA SER A 27 -37.77 -14.27 -8.24
C SER A 27 -36.72 -14.11 -9.34
N SER A 28 -37.15 -14.49 -10.53
CA SER A 28 -36.46 -14.63 -11.81
C SER A 28 -35.79 -13.39 -12.38
N SER A 29 -34.68 -13.59 -13.10
CA SER A 29 -34.54 -13.05 -14.46
C SER A 29 -33.49 -13.84 -15.26
N THR A 30 -33.98 -14.35 -16.39
CA THR A 30 -33.33 -14.90 -17.57
C THR A 30 -32.18 -14.05 -18.13
N ALA A 31 -31.09 -14.68 -18.60
CA ALA A 31 -30.60 -14.56 -19.98
C ALA A 31 -29.37 -15.46 -20.23
N SER A 32 -29.37 -16.03 -21.42
CA SER A 32 -28.53 -17.09 -21.97
C SER A 32 -27.07 -16.72 -22.28
N SER A 33 -26.30 -17.77 -22.60
CA SER A 33 -25.28 -17.92 -23.67
C SER A 33 -23.91 -18.33 -23.09
N ALA A 34 -23.51 -19.61 -23.14
CA ALA A 34 -23.08 -20.44 -24.28
C ALA A 34 -21.58 -20.33 -24.62
N ALA A 35 -20.97 -21.52 -24.75
CA ALA A 35 -19.68 -21.89 -25.38
C ALA A 35 -18.39 -21.47 -24.64
N SER A 36 -17.66 -22.42 -24.04
CA SER A 36 -16.71 -23.38 -24.66
C SER A 36 -15.41 -22.71 -25.12
N SER A 37 -14.28 -23.12 -24.52
CA SER A 37 -13.19 -23.84 -25.21
C SER A 37 -11.95 -23.94 -24.29
N ALA A 38 -11.56 -25.16 -23.96
CA ALA A 38 -10.15 -25.53 -23.77
C ALA A 38 -9.54 -25.74 -25.18
N PRO A 39 -8.19 -25.69 -25.39
CA PRO A 39 -7.31 -26.75 -24.89
C PRO A 39 -5.85 -26.32 -24.57
N ALA A 40 -5.10 -27.32 -24.14
CA ALA A 40 -3.69 -27.33 -23.75
C ALA A 40 -2.67 -27.29 -24.91
N SER A 41 -1.45 -26.84 -24.62
CA SER A 41 -0.14 -27.22 -25.21
C SER A 41 0.93 -26.27 -24.66
N SER A 42 2.23 -26.56 -24.49
CA SER A 42 3.09 -27.76 -24.43
C SER A 42 4.55 -27.23 -24.51
N VAL A 43 5.54 -28.00 -24.00
CA VAL A 43 7.01 -27.92 -24.31
C VAL A 43 7.79 -26.81 -23.56
N SER A 44 8.68 -27.08 -22.59
CA SER A 44 9.99 -27.80 -22.51
C SER A 44 11.22 -26.95 -22.86
N GLU A 45 12.21 -26.99 -21.94
CA GLU A 45 13.68 -26.90 -22.15
C GLU A 45 14.27 -25.60 -22.75
N SER A 46 15.50 -25.13 -22.52
CA SER A 46 16.68 -25.52 -21.74
C SER A 46 17.77 -24.45 -22.01
N VAL A 47 18.66 -24.22 -21.03
CA VAL A 47 20.11 -23.93 -21.18
C VAL A 47 20.65 -22.54 -21.64
N SER A 48 21.64 -22.13 -20.84
CA SER A 48 22.90 -21.42 -21.16
C SER A 48 23.02 -19.89 -21.07
N ALA A 49 23.88 -19.53 -20.12
CA ALA A 49 25.14 -18.81 -20.30
C ALA A 49 25.16 -17.29 -20.00
N GLU A 50 25.87 -17.01 -18.90
CA GLU A 50 26.76 -15.87 -18.69
C GLU A 50 27.51 -15.43 -19.96
N PRO A 51 27.79 -14.13 -20.10
CA PRO A 51 29.10 -13.67 -19.63
C PRO A 51 29.12 -12.30 -18.91
N GLU A 52 30.23 -12.17 -18.18
CA GLU A 52 30.74 -11.03 -17.41
C GLU A 52 30.79 -9.66 -18.11
N SER A 53 30.81 -8.64 -17.23
CA SER A 53 31.58 -7.39 -17.30
C SER A 53 31.34 -6.42 -18.48
N THR A 54 30.68 -5.31 -18.16
CA THR A 54 31.30 -4.01 -18.45
C THR A 54 30.92 -2.96 -17.39
N SER A 55 31.96 -2.38 -16.83
CA SER A 55 31.93 -1.23 -15.94
C SER A 55 31.55 0.01 -16.74
N ALA A 56 30.45 0.65 -16.35
CA ALA A 56 30.21 2.06 -16.61
C ALA A 56 29.37 2.59 -15.45
N ALA A 57 30.03 3.15 -14.45
CA ALA A 57 29.37 4.00 -13.46
C ALA A 57 28.75 5.20 -14.20
N PRO A 58 27.44 5.42 -14.14
CA PRO A 58 26.93 6.73 -14.47
C PRO A 58 27.34 7.66 -13.34
N GLU A 59 28.18 8.65 -13.65
CA GLU A 59 28.29 9.85 -12.85
C GLU A 59 26.90 10.51 -12.85
N SER A 60 26.06 10.14 -11.88
CA SER A 60 24.81 10.82 -11.60
C SER A 60 25.15 12.21 -11.07
N ALA A 61 25.33 13.15 -12.01
CA ALA A 61 25.13 14.55 -11.74
C ALA A 61 23.69 14.71 -11.23
N VAL A 62 23.53 14.71 -9.90
CA VAL A 62 22.31 15.14 -9.22
C VAL A 62 22.12 16.61 -9.58
N SER A 63 21.38 16.84 -10.67
CA SER A 63 20.71 18.11 -10.88
C SER A 63 19.67 18.17 -9.78
N THR A 64 19.85 19.07 -8.82
CA THR A 64 18.81 19.41 -7.85
C THR A 64 17.72 20.17 -8.60
N GLU A 65 16.98 19.47 -9.45
CA GLU A 65 15.70 19.95 -9.95
C GLU A 65 14.79 20.12 -8.73
N ALA A 66 14.11 21.27 -8.65
CA ALA A 66 13.19 21.53 -7.56
C ALA A 66 12.06 20.49 -7.60
N SER A 67 11.89 19.74 -6.51
CA SER A 67 10.80 18.76 -6.42
C SER A 67 9.47 19.53 -6.41
N PRO A 68 8.42 19.05 -7.10
CA PRO A 68 7.08 19.64 -7.01
C PRO A 68 6.52 19.67 -5.58
N LEU A 69 7.13 18.92 -4.66
CA LEU A 69 6.85 18.95 -3.24
C LEU A 69 7.37 20.22 -2.52
N ASP A 70 8.33 20.96 -3.09
CA ASP A 70 8.96 22.12 -2.42
C ASP A 70 7.98 23.25 -2.11
N GLY A 71 6.87 23.33 -2.85
CA GLY A 71 5.77 24.27 -2.61
C GLY A 71 4.71 23.76 -1.62
N ILE A 72 4.76 22.48 -1.25
CA ILE A 72 3.74 21.80 -0.46
C ILE A 72 4.28 21.49 0.92
N LYS A 73 3.66 22.07 1.95
CA LYS A 73 4.02 21.78 3.33
C LYS A 73 3.20 20.61 3.88
N PHE A 74 3.83 19.47 4.09
CA PHE A 74 3.19 18.34 4.76
C PHE A 74 3.29 18.47 6.29
N SER A 75 2.16 18.26 6.97
CA SER A 75 2.09 18.19 8.44
C SER A 75 1.93 16.74 8.86
N VAL A 76 3.05 16.04 9.00
CA VAL A 76 3.08 14.62 9.39
C VAL A 76 2.72 14.48 10.86
N SER A 77 1.72 13.66 11.15
CA SER A 77 1.25 13.41 12.52
C SER A 77 0.97 11.93 12.76
N LYS A 78 0.87 11.52 14.03
CA LYS A 78 0.54 10.14 14.38
C LYS A 78 -0.94 9.87 14.12
N VAL A 79 -1.25 8.66 13.65
CA VAL A 79 -2.64 8.22 13.47
C VAL A 79 -3.25 7.81 14.81
N ARG A 80 -4.47 8.27 15.08
CA ARG A 80 -5.23 7.89 16.28
C ARG A 80 -5.65 6.42 16.19
N ASN A 81 -5.57 5.72 17.32
CA ASN A 81 -5.95 4.30 17.45
C ASN A 81 -5.09 3.32 16.61
N ASP A 82 -3.95 3.77 16.08
CA ASP A 82 -2.95 2.86 15.52
C ASP A 82 -2.28 2.06 16.66
N ASN A 83 -2.49 0.74 16.66
CA ASN A 83 -1.91 -0.16 17.65
C ASN A 83 -0.43 -0.49 17.37
N THR A 84 0.07 -0.22 16.16
CA THR A 84 1.46 -0.48 15.77
C THR A 84 2.40 0.63 16.24
N GLY A 85 1.91 1.87 16.29
CA GLY A 85 2.69 3.07 16.62
C GLY A 85 3.48 3.63 15.42
N ASN A 86 3.39 2.98 14.26
CA ASN A 86 4.20 3.28 13.09
C ASN A 86 3.44 4.09 12.03
N TRP A 87 2.12 4.27 12.18
CA TRP A 87 1.35 4.96 11.18
C TRP A 87 1.48 6.47 11.32
N ARG A 88 1.63 7.12 10.17
CA ARG A 88 1.67 8.57 10.03
C ARG A 88 0.64 9.02 9.03
N ILE A 89 0.10 10.21 9.23
CA ILE A 89 -0.87 10.82 8.33
C ILE A 89 -0.50 12.26 8.03
N SER A 90 -0.67 12.62 6.76
CA SER A 90 -0.60 13.97 6.23
C SER A 90 -1.91 14.27 5.50
N LEU A 91 -2.44 15.47 5.69
CA LEU A 91 -3.66 15.93 5.04
C LEU A 91 -3.30 17.06 4.08
N ILE A 92 -3.70 16.92 2.82
CA ILE A 92 -3.42 17.90 1.77
C ILE A 92 -4.68 18.16 0.93
N ALA A 93 -4.66 19.27 0.21
CA ALA A 93 -5.66 19.62 -0.79
C ALA A 93 -4.95 20.18 -2.03
N GLU A 94 -4.03 19.38 -2.56
CA GLU A 94 -3.12 19.78 -3.64
C GLU A 94 -3.44 19.01 -4.93
N ASN A 95 -3.23 19.64 -6.07
CA ASN A 95 -3.43 18.98 -7.37
C ASN A 95 -2.17 18.21 -7.78
N ILE A 96 -1.77 17.24 -6.96
CA ILE A 96 -0.55 16.45 -7.13
C ILE A 96 -0.86 14.96 -6.99
N ASP A 97 -0.30 14.17 -7.89
CA ASP A 97 -0.33 12.71 -7.79
C ASP A 97 0.86 12.25 -6.94
N MET A 98 0.58 11.75 -5.74
CA MET A 98 1.62 11.33 -4.80
C MET A 98 2.36 10.07 -5.23
N SER A 99 1.85 9.29 -6.19
CA SER A 99 2.54 8.10 -6.69
C SER A 99 3.85 8.46 -7.40
N GLU A 100 3.84 9.55 -8.18
CA GLU A 100 5.00 10.08 -8.91
C GLU A 100 6.07 10.71 -7.99
N TYR A 101 5.69 11.10 -6.77
CA TYR A 101 6.58 11.78 -5.81
C TYR A 101 6.79 10.99 -4.53
N ALA A 102 6.48 9.69 -4.53
CA ALA A 102 6.56 8.85 -3.34
C ALA A 102 7.99 8.77 -2.79
N LEU A 103 9.01 8.71 -3.65
CA LEU A 103 10.40 8.66 -3.23
C LEU A 103 10.87 9.96 -2.59
N ASP A 104 10.52 11.10 -3.19
CA ASP A 104 10.86 12.42 -2.63
C ASP A 104 10.15 12.65 -1.29
N TYR A 105 8.88 12.27 -1.20
CA TYR A 105 8.14 12.31 0.05
C TYR A 105 8.79 11.43 1.12
N TYR A 106 9.15 10.19 0.76
CA TYR A 106 9.84 9.27 1.66
C TYR A 106 11.13 9.87 2.21
N LYS A 107 12.00 10.39 1.34
CA LYS A 107 13.29 11.02 1.73
C LYS A 107 13.12 12.21 2.67
N GLN A 108 12.04 12.97 2.52
CA GLN A 108 11.83 14.20 3.30
C GLN A 108 11.08 13.96 4.62
N TYR A 109 10.15 13.01 4.66
CA TYR A 109 9.15 12.91 5.73
C TYR A 109 9.20 11.62 6.54
N PHE A 110 9.78 10.54 6.03
CA PHE A 110 9.98 9.33 6.84
C PHE A 110 11.14 9.54 7.79
N THR A 111 10.96 9.11 9.03
CA THR A 111 11.99 9.11 10.07
C THR A 111 12.50 7.71 10.38
N ASP A 112 11.72 6.67 10.02
CA ASP A 112 12.07 5.27 10.16
C ASP A 112 11.42 4.42 9.06
N ASP A 113 12.14 3.41 8.58
CA ASP A 113 11.71 2.51 7.49
C ASP A 113 10.51 1.63 7.86
N SER A 114 10.18 1.50 9.14
CA SER A 114 8.99 0.78 9.60
C SER A 114 7.73 1.65 9.63
N GLU A 115 7.83 2.95 9.36
CA GLU A 115 6.69 3.84 9.27
C GLU A 115 5.82 3.52 8.05
N ILE A 116 4.52 3.75 8.20
CA ILE A 116 3.55 3.65 7.10
C ILE A 116 2.87 5.01 7.00
N HIS A 117 3.04 5.70 5.89
CA HIS A 117 2.50 7.05 5.70
C HIS A 117 1.25 7.00 4.83
N PHE A 118 0.19 7.64 5.32
CA PHE A 118 -1.03 7.89 4.57
C PHE A 118 -1.10 9.38 4.23
N ILE A 119 -1.31 9.69 2.95
CA ILE A 119 -1.50 11.04 2.46
C ILE A 119 -2.93 11.14 1.96
N VAL A 120 -3.78 11.80 2.73
CA VAL A 120 -5.17 12.06 2.34
C VAL A 120 -5.19 13.33 1.50
N ASN A 121 -5.59 13.21 0.24
CA ASN A 121 -5.70 14.33 -0.69
C ASN A 121 -7.16 14.65 -0.99
N PHE A 122 -7.67 15.72 -0.39
CA PHE A 122 -9.07 16.14 -0.56
C PHE A 122 -9.36 16.73 -1.95
N SER A 123 -8.36 17.18 -2.70
CA SER A 123 -8.56 17.68 -4.07
C SER A 123 -8.87 16.56 -5.05
N TYR A 124 -8.25 15.38 -4.85
CA TYR A 124 -8.47 14.21 -5.68
C TYR A 124 -9.44 13.20 -5.07
N ASN A 125 -9.87 13.40 -3.82
CA ASN A 125 -10.63 12.42 -3.04
C ASN A 125 -9.94 11.04 -3.04
N THR A 126 -8.63 11.04 -2.76
CA THR A 126 -7.85 9.82 -2.66
C THR A 126 -7.04 9.79 -1.38
N THR A 127 -6.67 8.58 -0.97
CA THR A 127 -5.69 8.32 0.09
C THR A 127 -4.54 7.52 -0.52
N THR A 128 -3.33 8.04 -0.41
CA THR A 128 -2.11 7.35 -0.86
C THR A 128 -1.39 6.77 0.35
N LYS A 129 -1.23 5.45 0.38
CA LYS A 129 -0.44 4.71 1.37
C LYS A 129 0.95 4.47 0.80
N ILE A 130 1.99 4.87 1.51
CA ILE A 130 3.40 4.64 1.17
C ILE A 130 4.03 3.83 2.30
N MET A 131 4.69 2.73 1.96
CA MET A 131 5.48 1.95 2.91
C MET A 131 6.76 1.41 2.26
N ASN A 132 7.80 1.28 3.06
CA ASN A 132 9.07 0.76 2.60
C ASN A 132 9.07 -0.78 2.59
N MET A 133 9.51 -1.36 1.47
CA MET A 133 9.65 -2.81 1.24
C MET A 133 11.11 -3.16 0.90
N GLY A 134 12.06 -2.52 1.61
CA GLY A 134 13.48 -2.73 1.41
C GLY A 134 14.07 -1.81 0.33
N GLY A 135 14.34 -2.37 -0.85
CA GLY A 135 14.89 -1.62 -2.00
C GLY A 135 13.84 -0.77 -2.73
N GLN A 136 12.57 -0.99 -2.46
CA GLN A 136 11.45 -0.33 -3.13
C GLN A 136 10.44 0.22 -2.12
N LEU A 137 9.63 1.18 -2.55
CA LEU A 137 8.43 1.62 -1.86
C LEU A 137 7.20 0.94 -2.50
N ASP A 138 6.33 0.39 -1.66
CA ASP A 138 4.98 0.00 -2.04
C ASP A 138 4.08 1.22 -1.88
N VAL A 139 3.42 1.61 -2.98
CA VAL A 139 2.54 2.77 -3.03
C VAL A 139 1.16 2.33 -3.49
N THR A 140 0.16 2.44 -2.62
CA THR A 140 -1.24 2.14 -2.94
C THR A 140 -2.03 3.44 -2.97
N VAL A 141 -2.70 3.72 -4.09
CA VAL A 141 -3.66 4.82 -4.22
C VAL A 141 -5.07 4.24 -4.08
N GLN A 142 -5.87 4.81 -3.19
CA GLN A 142 -7.21 4.34 -2.88
C GLN A 142 -8.22 5.49 -2.93
N ASP A 143 -9.49 5.16 -3.13
CA ASP A 143 -10.59 6.11 -2.91
C ASP A 143 -10.54 6.65 -1.47
N TYR A 144 -10.79 7.94 -1.31
CA TYR A 144 -10.98 8.52 0.01
C TYR A 144 -12.31 8.04 0.62
N VAL A 145 -12.27 7.59 1.87
CA VAL A 145 -13.46 7.28 2.66
C VAL A 145 -13.76 8.43 3.62
N PRO A 146 -14.99 8.98 3.64
CA PRO A 146 -15.32 10.10 4.52
C PRO A 146 -14.95 9.87 5.99
N LYS A 147 -14.16 10.80 6.53
CA LYS A 147 -13.63 10.83 7.91
C LYS A 147 -12.61 9.76 8.24
N GLU A 148 -12.05 9.07 7.25
CA GLU A 148 -11.07 8.02 7.51
C GLU A 148 -9.79 8.54 8.17
N GLU A 149 -9.46 9.82 7.96
CA GLU A 149 -8.29 10.50 8.51
C GLU A 149 -8.29 10.61 10.05
N HIS A 150 -9.40 10.27 10.69
CA HIS A 150 -9.56 10.39 12.15
C HIS A 150 -9.26 9.11 12.92
N ASP A 151 -9.16 7.96 12.26
CA ASP A 151 -9.05 6.66 12.94
C ASP A 151 -8.34 5.60 12.09
N ALA A 152 -7.35 4.92 12.67
CA ALA A 152 -6.62 3.84 12.01
C ALA A 152 -7.51 2.67 11.55
N ASN A 153 -8.67 2.46 12.17
CA ASN A 153 -9.60 1.38 11.76
C ASN A 153 -10.30 1.68 10.43
N THR A 154 -10.32 2.94 10.00
CA THR A 154 -10.96 3.37 8.76
C THR A 154 -9.98 3.91 7.74
N LEU A 155 -8.80 4.38 8.17
CA LEU A 155 -7.78 4.96 7.30
C LEU A 155 -7.29 3.97 6.24
N GLY A 156 -7.40 4.35 4.97
CA GLY A 156 -6.99 3.53 3.83
C GLY A 156 -7.93 2.33 3.59
N SER A 157 -9.22 2.48 3.93
CA SER A 157 -10.23 1.42 3.74
C SER A 157 -10.99 1.53 2.41
N GLY A 158 -10.69 2.54 1.60
CA GLY A 158 -11.31 2.72 0.29
C GLY A 158 -10.90 1.68 -0.74
N THR A 159 -11.59 1.71 -1.88
CA THR A 159 -11.27 0.85 -3.03
C THR A 159 -9.87 1.18 -3.53
N VAL A 160 -9.05 0.17 -3.78
CA VAL A 160 -7.75 0.35 -4.44
C VAL A 160 -7.98 0.78 -5.88
N LEU A 161 -7.39 1.91 -6.26
CA LEU A 161 -7.43 2.49 -7.60
C LEU A 161 -6.20 2.12 -8.42
N ALA A 162 -5.04 2.07 -7.74
CA ALA A 162 -3.78 1.66 -8.34
C ALA A 162 -2.76 1.26 -7.28
N GLU A 163 -1.83 0.40 -7.67
CA GLU A 163 -0.66 0.00 -6.90
C GLU A 163 0.61 0.20 -7.73
N TYR A 164 1.65 0.70 -7.07
CA TYR A 164 2.94 0.98 -7.69
C TYR A 164 4.08 0.46 -6.83
N LEU A 165 5.16 0.07 -7.48
CA LEU A 165 6.47 -0.12 -6.88
C LEU A 165 7.37 1.02 -7.33
N VAL A 166 8.05 1.65 -6.38
CA VAL A 166 9.00 2.73 -6.66
C VAL A 166 10.38 2.31 -6.22
N ASP A 167 11.33 2.23 -7.16
CA ASP A 167 12.72 1.93 -6.85
C ASP A 167 13.38 3.09 -6.09
N LYS A 168 14.03 2.79 -4.96
CA LYS A 168 14.58 3.83 -4.08
C LYS A 168 15.92 4.38 -4.59
N GLU A 169 16.62 3.65 -5.43
CA GLU A 169 17.90 4.05 -6.01
C GLU A 169 17.69 4.89 -7.27
N THR A 170 16.82 4.44 -8.17
CA THR A 170 16.58 5.08 -9.48
C THR A 170 15.41 6.07 -9.46
N GLY A 171 14.43 5.86 -8.58
CA GLY A 171 13.17 6.60 -8.60
C GLY A 171 12.20 6.14 -9.68
N GLU A 172 12.47 5.03 -10.36
CA GLU A 172 11.57 4.47 -11.36
C GLU A 172 10.25 4.01 -10.70
N VAL A 173 9.13 4.41 -11.31
CA VAL A 173 7.78 4.08 -10.84
C VAL A 173 7.18 3.04 -11.79
N GLU A 174 6.86 1.87 -11.25
CA GLU A 174 6.21 0.78 -11.97
C GLU A 174 4.79 0.56 -11.44
N LYS A 175 3.78 0.65 -12.31
CA LYS A 175 2.40 0.31 -11.94
C LYS A 175 2.20 -1.21 -12.00
N ILE A 176 1.70 -1.79 -10.90
CA ILE A 176 1.53 -3.24 -10.73
C ILE A 176 0.08 -3.68 -10.53
N GLY A 177 -0.84 -2.74 -10.24
CA GLY A 177 -2.26 -3.00 -9.97
C GLY A 177 -3.13 -1.79 -10.27
#